data_AF-A0A955R7D2-F1
#
_entry.id   AF-A0A955R7D2-F1
#
_cell.length_a   1.000
_cell.length_b   1.000
_cell.length_c   1.000
_cell.angle_alpha   90.00
_cell.angle_beta   90.00
_cell.angle_gamma   90.00
#
_symmetry.space_group_name_H-M   'P 1'
#
loop_
_entity.id
_entity.type
_entity.pdbx_description
1 polymer ?
#
loop_
_entity_poly.entity_id
_entity_poly.type
_entity_poly.pdbx_seq_one_letter_code
_entity_poly.pdbx_strand_id
1 'polypeptide(L)' 'MAKNTGDNYRRGAVRDRSQTYNPKNDTWTKRDSETGRFIDQKQGGDPFKGVRREPPSDKE' A
#
# COMPACT_ATOMS: atom_id res chain seq x y z
N MET A 1 22.43 5.06 -24.65
CA MET A 1 21.75 6.09 -23.84
C MET A 1 20.31 5.62 -23.57
N ALA A 2 19.93 5.38 -22.31
CA ALA A 2 18.59 4.91 -21.97
C ALA A 2 17.61 6.10 -21.90
N LYS A 3 16.56 6.09 -22.72
CA LYS A 3 15.50 7.11 -22.73
C LYS A 3 14.59 6.89 -21.52
N ASN A 4 14.71 7.78 -20.53
CA ASN A 4 13.76 7.92 -19.42
C ASN A 4 12.40 8.28 -20.00
N THR A 5 11.50 7.29 -20.09
CA THR A 5 10.17 7.48 -20.66
C THR A 5 9.26 8.02 -19.56
N GLY A 6 9.33 9.34 -19.37
CA GLY A 6 8.26 10.31 -19.09
C GLY A 6 7.19 10.10 -18.01
N ASP A 7 6.89 8.89 -17.57
CA ASP A 7 5.66 8.61 -16.83
C ASP A 7 5.99 7.71 -15.63
N ASN A 8 6.36 8.35 -14.52
CA ASN A 8 6.71 7.71 -13.26
C ASN A 8 5.46 7.17 -12.52
N TYR A 9 4.60 6.44 -13.24
CA TYR A 9 3.42 5.82 -12.67
C TYR A 9 3.21 4.40 -13.20
N ARG A 10 2.87 3.50 -12.28
CA ARG A 10 2.52 2.11 -12.58
C ARG A 10 1.07 2.07 -13.06
N ARG A 11 0.79 1.51 -14.24
CA ARG A 11 -0.58 1.21 -14.67
C ARG A 11 -1.01 -0.14 -14.10
N GLY A 12 -2.03 -0.13 -13.24
CA GLY A 12 -2.64 -1.33 -12.63
C GLY A 12 -2.63 -1.29 -11.10
N ALA A 13 -3.69 -1.83 -10.48
CA ALA A 13 -3.73 -2.02 -9.04
C ALA A 13 -2.57 -2.93 -8.63
N VAL A 14 -1.77 -2.50 -7.66
CA VAL A 14 -0.69 -3.33 -7.11
C VAL A 14 -1.35 -4.53 -6.42
N ARG A 15 -1.31 -5.69 -7.07
CA ARG A 15 -1.87 -6.94 -6.51
C ARG A 15 -1.00 -7.51 -5.39
N ASP A 16 0.30 -7.21 -5.43
CA ASP A 16 1.30 -7.74 -4.50
C ASP A 16 1.37 -6.94 -3.19
N ARG A 17 0.68 -5.80 -3.11
CA ARG A 17 0.73 -4.89 -1.96
C ARG A 17 -0.66 -4.43 -1.58
N SER A 18 -0.93 -4.59 -0.31
CA SER A 18 -2.14 -4.13 0.34
C SER A 18 -1.80 -3.08 1.40
N GLN A 19 -2.78 -2.34 1.86
CA GLN A 19 -2.63 -1.41 2.98
C GLN A 19 -3.70 -1.65 4.04
N THR A 20 -3.31 -1.55 5.29
CA THR A 20 -4.19 -1.66 6.46
C THR A 20 -4.16 -0.38 7.28
N TYR A 21 -5.29 -0.04 7.90
CA TYR A 21 -5.40 1.12 8.77
C TYR A 21 -4.99 0.75 10.19
N ASN A 22 -4.12 1.54 10.80
CA ASN A 22 -3.75 1.41 12.20
C ASN A 22 -4.48 2.48 13.03
N PRO A 23 -5.53 2.11 13.79
CA PRO A 23 -6.30 3.05 14.59
C PRO A 23 -5.55 3.56 15.82
N LYS A 24 -4.36 3.02 16.15
CA LYS A 24 -3.59 3.46 17.33
C LYS A 24 -2.83 4.76 17.09
N ASN A 25 -2.53 5.05 15.83
CA ASN A 25 -1.76 6.22 15.44
C ASN A 25 -2.34 6.90 14.18
N ASP A 26 -3.55 6.50 13.79
CA ASP A 26 -4.29 6.98 12.62
C ASP A 26 -3.46 6.97 11.33
N THR A 27 -2.63 5.95 11.14
CA THR A 27 -1.78 5.82 9.94
C THR A 27 -2.13 4.60 9.11
N TRP A 28 -1.73 4.63 7.83
CA TRP A 28 -1.84 3.49 6.93
C TRP A 28 -0.51 2.77 6.81
N THR A 29 -0.52 1.44 6.92
CA THR A 29 0.68 0.61 6.77
C THR A 29 0.55 -0.26 5.53
N LYS A 30 1.58 -0.27 4.67
CA LYS A 30 1.69 -1.22 3.57
C LYS A 30 2.06 -2.60 4.11
N ARG A 31 1.36 -3.60 3.60
CA ARG A 31 1.65 -5.00 3.82
C ARG A 31 1.93 -5.67 2.49
N ASP A 32 2.95 -6.52 2.49
CA ASP A 32 3.24 -7.41 1.40
C ASP A 32 2.18 -8.51 1.38
N SER A 33 1.45 -8.65 0.26
CA SER A 33 0.35 -9.61 0.18
C SER A 33 0.83 -11.07 0.01
N GLU A 34 2.08 -11.29 -0.38
CA GLU A 34 2.65 -12.64 -0.58
C GLU A 34 3.26 -13.18 0.73
N THR A 35 4.04 -12.33 1.41
CA THR A 35 4.77 -12.70 2.64
C THR A 35 4.04 -12.30 3.92
N GLY A 36 3.04 -11.42 3.82
CA GLY A 36 2.30 -10.89 4.96
C GLY A 36 3.09 -9.90 5.82
N ARG A 37 4.29 -9.48 5.40
CA ARG A 37 5.17 -8.59 6.16
C ARG A 37 4.74 -7.13 6.03
N PHE A 38 4.87 -6.36 7.12
CA PHE A 38 4.72 -4.91 7.06
C PHE A 38 5.97 -4.28 6.45
N ILE A 39 5.78 -3.49 5.39
CA ILE A 39 6.89 -2.94 4.61
C ILE A 39 7.17 -1.49 5.03
N ASP A 40 6.11 -0.68 5.13
CA ASP A 40 6.25 0.77 5.23
C ASP A 40 4.98 1.40 5.83
N GLN A 41 5.14 2.50 6.56
CA GLN A 41 4.04 3.23 7.19
C GLN A 41 3.93 4.64 6.60
N LYS A 42 2.70 5.05 6.27
CA LYS A 42 2.43 6.36 5.71
C LYS A 42 2.47 7.42 6.80
N GLN A 43 3.32 8.42 6.60
CA GLN A 43 3.23 9.67 7.33
C GLN A 43 2.05 10.51 6.82
N GLY A 44 1.28 11.10 7.73
CA GLY A 44 0.20 12.04 7.43
C GLY A 44 -1.22 11.47 7.42
N GLY A 45 -1.42 10.22 7.87
CA GLY A 45 -2.74 9.61 8.09
C GLY A 45 -3.56 9.30 6.83
N ASP A 46 -3.12 9.78 5.67
CA ASP A 46 -3.71 9.43 4.39
C ASP A 46 -3.29 8.03 3.89
N PRO A 47 -4.15 7.35 3.13
CA PRO A 47 -3.80 6.09 2.48
C PRO A 47 -2.72 6.28 1.41
N PHE A 48 -1.99 5.20 1.12
CA PHE A 48 -1.10 5.15 -0.04
C PHE A 48 -1.90 5.22 -1.34
N LYS A 49 -1.53 6.14 -2.22
CA LYS A 49 -2.09 6.26 -3.56
C LYS A 49 -1.78 5.00 -4.36
N GLY A 50 -2.81 4.40 -4.99
CA GLY A 50 -2.66 3.23 -5.85
C GLY A 50 -2.42 1.89 -5.14
N VAL A 51 -2.55 1.82 -3.81
CA VAL A 51 -2.46 0.58 -3.04
C VAL A 51 -3.86 0.15 -2.57
N ARG A 52 -4.21 -1.12 -2.76
CA ARG A 52 -5.51 -1.67 -2.35
C ARG A 52 -5.62 -1.68 -0.82
N ARG A 53 -6.74 -1.21 -0.27
CA ARG A 53 -7.06 -1.40 1.15
C ARG A 53 -7.40 -2.87 1.41
N GLU A 54 -6.86 -3.45 2.47
CA GLU A 54 -7.29 -4.76 2.94
C GLU A 54 -8.77 -4.68 3.34
N PRO A 55 -9.57 -5.72 3.07
CA PRO A 55 -10.88 -5.83 3.70
C PRO A 55 -10.69 -5.79 5.22
N PRO A 56 -11.63 -5.23 5.98
CA PRO A 56 -11.59 -5.33 7.43
C PRO A 56 -11.43 -6.81 7.79
N SER A 57 -10.44 -7.12 8.61
CA SER A 57 -10.20 -8.48 9.09
C SER A 57 -11.23 -8.82 10.16
N ASP A 58 -12.51 -8.70 9.84
CA ASP A 58 -13.62 -9.31 10.57
C ASP A 58 -13.83 -10.71 10.00
N LYS A 59 -12.82 -11.57 10.17
CA LYS A 59 -13.00 -13.01 10.05
C LYS A 59 -12.60 -13.60 11.38
N GLU A 60 -13.66 -13.85 12.15
CA GLU A 60 -13.73 -14.72 13.33
C GLU A 60 -12.93 -16.02 13.15
#